data_AF-A0AAX0V8Q5-F1
#
_entry.id   AF-A0AAX0V8Q5-F1
#
_cell.length_a   1.000
_cell.length_b   1.000
_cell.length_c   1.000
_cell.angle_alpha   90.00
_cell.angle_beta   90.00
_cell.angle_gamma   90.00
#
_symmetry.space_group_name_H-M   'P 1'
#
loop_
_entity.id
_entity.type
_entity.pdbx_description
1 polymer ?
#
loop_
_entity_poly.entity_id
_entity_poly.type
_entity_poly.pdbx_seq_one_letter_code
_entity_poly.pdbx_strand_id
1 'polypeptide(L)'
;MKTTDLPAKVPSNYRQTLRPLFETLNLILERFGFNWQPATAPKAKPAAKARHRWTKAISTVPFTIATRQATGTAIWQKRNEMYLKAGATLMPEPPLNKDGSLGFAAKMGTQLRHEHSNQVQDNVTTEDIIFKSVNEIGLFLYFGGTNSWLELIDQDGRSIDDWSKI
;
A
#
# COMPACT_ATOMS: atom_id res chain seq x y z
N MET A 1 -29.34 31.35 3.85
CA MET A 1 -30.32 30.40 4.41
C MET A 1 -30.01 30.26 5.89
N LYS A 2 -30.99 30.53 6.77
CA LYS A 2 -30.86 30.28 8.21
C LYS A 2 -31.01 28.78 8.42
N THR A 3 -29.98 28.12 8.93
CA THR A 3 -30.04 26.67 9.20
C THR A 3 -30.28 26.49 10.69
N THR A 4 -31.54 26.26 11.07
CA THR A 4 -31.98 26.04 12.45
C THR A 4 -31.88 24.57 12.89
N ASP A 5 -31.31 23.71 12.05
CA ASP A 5 -31.29 22.28 12.29
C ASP A 5 -30.32 21.91 13.40
N LEU A 6 -30.78 21.15 14.40
CA LEU A 6 -29.92 20.61 15.44
C LEU A 6 -28.95 19.55 14.86
N PRO A 7 -27.77 19.34 15.47
CA PRO A 7 -26.82 18.34 15.01
C PRO A 7 -27.47 16.95 14.89
N ALA A 8 -27.18 16.23 13.80
CA ALA A 8 -27.78 14.93 13.51
C ALA A 8 -27.57 13.86 14.60
N LYS A 9 -26.54 14.02 15.45
CA LYS A 9 -26.20 13.14 16.57
C LYS A 9 -27.09 13.33 17.83
N VAL A 10 -27.96 14.35 17.87
CA VAL A 10 -28.89 14.54 19.00
C VAL A 10 -30.06 13.56 18.85
N PRO A 11 -30.34 12.70 19.86
CA PRO A 11 -31.49 11.79 19.81
C PRO A 11 -32.80 12.57 19.66
N SER A 12 -33.73 12.05 18.86
CA SER A 12 -34.98 12.72 18.46
C SER A 12 -35.78 13.27 19.65
N ASN A 13 -35.82 12.53 20.75
CA ASN A 13 -36.63 12.81 21.93
C ASN A 13 -36.17 14.08 22.68
N TYR A 14 -34.91 14.49 22.53
CA TYR A 14 -34.36 15.70 23.18
C TYR A 14 -34.35 16.92 22.27
N ARG A 15 -34.65 16.76 20.97
CA ARG A 15 -34.51 17.84 19.99
C ARG A 15 -35.46 19.02 20.27
N GLN A 16 -36.69 18.73 20.68
CA GLN A 16 -37.67 19.79 20.99
C GLN A 16 -37.25 20.60 22.22
N THR A 17 -36.72 19.93 23.25
CA THR A 17 -36.27 20.56 24.50
C THR A 17 -35.02 21.42 24.29
N LEU A 18 -34.09 20.99 23.44
CA LEU A 18 -32.82 21.67 23.23
C LEU A 18 -32.86 22.79 22.18
N ARG A 19 -33.93 22.85 21.37
CA ARG A 19 -34.07 23.83 20.29
C ARG A 19 -33.98 25.29 20.76
N PRO A 20 -34.66 25.74 21.83
CA PRO A 20 -34.59 27.14 22.26
C PRO A 20 -33.18 27.55 22.73
N LEU A 21 -32.49 26.63 23.41
CA LEU A 21 -31.12 26.84 23.87
C LEU A 21 -30.16 26.93 22.67
N PHE A 22 -30.34 26.07 21.68
CA PHE A 22 -29.53 26.06 20.47
C PHE A 22 -29.71 27.34 19.64
N GLU A 23 -30.96 27.83 19.49
CA GLU A 23 -31.25 29.11 18.82
C GLU A 23 -30.57 30.29 19.53
N THR A 24 -30.59 30.30 20.86
CA THR A 24 -29.93 31.33 21.67
C THR A 24 -28.41 31.30 21.47
N LEU A 25 -27.80 30.12 21.54
CA LEU A 25 -26.36 29.97 21.32
C LEU A 25 -25.95 30.35 19.90
N ASN A 26 -26.74 29.95 18.89
CA ASN A 26 -26.45 30.30 17.51
C ASN A 26 -26.55 31.82 17.28
N LEU A 27 -27.54 32.49 17.87
CA LEU A 27 -27.66 33.95 17.82
C LEU A 27 -26.43 34.64 18.42
N ILE A 28 -25.94 34.15 19.56
CA ILE A 28 -24.74 34.70 20.20
C ILE A 28 -23.53 34.49 19.29
N LEU A 29 -23.32 33.29 18.77
CA LEU A 29 -22.20 32.96 17.90
C LEU A 29 -22.19 33.80 16.61
N GLU A 30 -23.36 34.02 15.99
CA GLU A 30 -23.52 34.89 14.82
C GLU A 30 -23.07 36.32 15.11
N ARG A 31 -23.36 36.87 16.30
CA ARG A 31 -22.91 38.21 16.71
C ARG A 31 -21.40 38.32 16.82
N PHE A 32 -20.72 37.22 17.14
CA PHE A 32 -19.25 37.13 17.17
C PHE A 32 -18.64 36.72 15.83
N GLY A 33 -19.44 36.66 14.74
CA GLY A 33 -18.97 36.32 13.40
C GLY A 33 -18.81 34.83 13.13
N PHE A 34 -19.26 33.96 14.04
CA PHE A 34 -19.25 32.52 13.87
C PHE A 34 -20.58 32.05 13.29
N ASN A 35 -20.58 31.63 12.02
CA ASN A 35 -21.75 31.02 11.39
C ASN A 35 -21.70 29.51 11.57
N TRP A 36 -22.61 28.96 12.36
CA TRP A 36 -22.74 27.51 12.46
C TRP A 36 -23.31 26.94 11.16
N GLN A 37 -22.58 26.00 10.56
CA GLN A 37 -23.05 25.20 9.44
C GLN A 37 -23.10 23.74 9.88
N PRO A 38 -24.19 23.01 9.62
CA PRO A 38 -24.18 21.57 9.85
C PRO A 38 -23.02 20.98 9.05
N ALA A 39 -22.25 20.09 9.69
CA ALA A 39 -21.13 19.44 9.05
C ALA A 39 -21.58 18.88 7.70
N THR A 40 -20.98 19.38 6.61
CA THR A 40 -21.21 18.90 5.26
C THR A 40 -21.06 17.38 5.24
N ALA A 41 -21.89 16.72 4.41
CA ALA A 41 -21.99 15.27 4.30
C ALA A 41 -20.61 14.58 4.41
N PRO A 42 -20.52 13.43 5.10
CA PRO A 42 -19.24 12.78 5.36
C PRO A 42 -18.45 12.63 4.06
N LYS A 43 -17.19 13.11 4.07
CA LYS A 43 -16.26 12.93 2.94
C LYS A 43 -16.36 11.50 2.44
N ALA A 44 -16.58 11.32 1.14
CA ALA A 44 -16.61 10.01 0.51
C ALA A 44 -15.38 9.23 0.99
N LYS A 45 -15.60 8.01 1.49
CA LYS A 45 -14.49 7.18 1.96
C LYS A 45 -13.50 7.05 0.80
N PRO A 46 -12.19 7.19 1.06
CA PRO A 46 -11.20 6.99 0.01
C PRO A 46 -11.43 5.62 -0.63
N ALA A 47 -11.26 5.55 -1.95
CA ALA A 47 -11.41 4.31 -2.70
C ALA A 47 -10.66 3.19 -1.97
N ALA A 48 -11.35 2.07 -1.74
CA ALA A 48 -10.74 0.93 -1.06
C ALA A 48 -9.47 0.54 -1.82
N LYS A 49 -8.37 0.32 -1.08
CA LYS A 49 -7.10 -0.13 -1.67
C LYS A 49 -7.36 -1.35 -2.56
N ALA A 50 -6.73 -1.38 -3.73
CA ALA A 50 -6.81 -2.53 -4.64
C ALA A 50 -6.49 -3.81 -3.87
N ARG A 51 -7.33 -4.85 -4.05
CA ARG A 51 -7.15 -6.15 -3.41
C ARG A 51 -6.64 -7.12 -4.45
N HIS A 52 -5.68 -7.94 -4.04
CA HIS A 52 -5.11 -8.98 -4.87
C HIS A 52 -5.56 -10.35 -4.38
N ARG A 53 -5.95 -11.23 -5.29
CA ARG A 53 -6.27 -12.63 -4.99
C ARG A 53 -5.49 -13.56 -5.88
N TRP A 54 -4.80 -14.47 -5.21
CA TRP A 54 -4.17 -15.61 -5.84
C TRP A 54 -5.23 -16.51 -6.51
N THR A 55 -4.92 -16.99 -7.71
CA THR A 55 -5.72 -17.97 -8.46
C THR A 55 -4.81 -19.06 -9.00
N LYS A 56 -5.36 -20.25 -9.29
CA LYS A 56 -4.56 -21.36 -9.84
C LYS A 56 -3.92 -20.99 -11.19
N ALA A 57 -4.56 -20.13 -11.99
CA ALA A 57 -4.01 -19.67 -13.27
C ALA A 57 -2.70 -18.89 -13.08
N ILE A 58 -2.60 -18.05 -12.04
CA ILE A 58 -1.41 -17.22 -11.79
C ILE A 58 -0.20 -18.05 -11.34
N SER A 59 -0.42 -19.24 -10.74
CA SER A 59 0.65 -20.07 -10.17
C SER A 59 1.58 -20.73 -11.18
N THR A 60 1.17 -20.77 -12.46
CA THR A 60 1.96 -21.33 -13.55
C THR A 60 2.62 -20.25 -14.40
N VAL A 61 2.35 -18.97 -14.13
CA VAL A 61 2.87 -17.84 -14.92
C VAL A 61 4.24 -17.42 -14.37
N PRO A 62 5.31 -17.50 -15.19
CA PRO A 62 6.58 -16.89 -14.85
C PRO A 62 6.52 -15.38 -15.09
N PHE A 63 6.87 -14.60 -14.06
CA PHE A 63 6.98 -13.16 -14.14
C PHE A 63 8.45 -12.76 -14.20
N THR A 64 8.84 -12.06 -15.26
CA THR A 64 10.14 -11.44 -15.40
C THR A 64 10.16 -10.11 -14.67
N ILE A 65 11.27 -9.85 -13.98
CA ILE A 65 11.55 -8.61 -13.27
C ILE A 65 12.78 -8.02 -13.95
N ALA A 66 12.68 -6.79 -14.43
CA ALA A 66 13.77 -6.07 -15.11
C ALA A 66 13.67 -4.58 -14.77
N THR A 67 13.90 -4.25 -13.51
CA THR A 67 13.61 -2.91 -12.97
C THR A 67 14.82 -2.36 -12.23
N ARG A 68 15.14 -1.09 -12.50
CA ARG A 68 16.32 -0.37 -11.99
C ARG A 68 17.62 -1.06 -12.37
N GLN A 69 18.11 -1.95 -11.51
CA GLN A 69 19.35 -2.72 -11.66
C GLN A 69 19.16 -4.18 -11.26
N ALA A 70 17.92 -4.57 -10.94
CA ALA A 70 17.60 -5.91 -10.53
C ALA A 70 16.93 -6.66 -11.68
N THR A 71 17.33 -7.92 -11.85
CA THR A 71 16.77 -8.82 -12.85
C THR A 71 16.43 -10.15 -12.21
N GLY A 72 15.35 -10.79 -12.64
CA GLY A 72 15.00 -12.10 -12.10
C GLY A 72 13.73 -12.67 -12.71
N THR A 73 13.43 -13.90 -12.34
CA THR A 73 12.17 -14.55 -12.69
C THR A 73 11.50 -15.08 -11.43
N ALA A 74 10.25 -14.66 -11.19
CA ALA A 74 9.46 -15.05 -10.03
C ALA A 74 8.16 -15.75 -10.44
N ILE A 75 7.64 -16.63 -9.58
CA ILE A 75 6.40 -17.37 -9.77
C ILE A 75 5.57 -17.26 -8.49
N TRP A 76 4.28 -16.94 -8.59
CA TRP A 76 3.38 -16.92 -7.45
C TRP A 76 2.76 -18.30 -7.18
N GLN A 77 3.58 -19.21 -6.68
CA GLN A 77 3.25 -20.64 -6.57
C GLN A 77 2.02 -20.91 -5.68
N LYS A 78 1.94 -20.28 -4.49
CA LYS A 78 0.80 -20.41 -3.57
C LYS A 78 0.40 -19.05 -3.03
N ARG A 79 -0.79 -18.96 -2.43
CA ARG A 79 -1.34 -17.71 -1.86
C ARG A 79 -0.35 -16.87 -1.04
N ASN A 80 0.49 -17.52 -0.23
CA ASN A 80 1.47 -16.87 0.64
C ASN A 80 2.93 -17.27 0.29
N GLU A 81 3.18 -17.75 -0.93
CA GLU A 81 4.51 -18.19 -1.36
C GLU A 81 4.80 -17.67 -2.77
N MET A 82 5.78 -16.77 -2.85
CA MET A 82 6.42 -16.35 -4.08
C MET A 82 7.75 -17.07 -4.20
N TYR A 83 8.00 -17.68 -5.34
CA TYR A 83 9.23 -18.40 -5.64
C TYR A 83 10.07 -17.57 -6.61
N LEU A 84 11.29 -17.24 -6.22
CA LEU A 84 12.28 -16.54 -7.05
C LEU A 84 13.31 -17.55 -7.54
N LYS A 85 13.49 -17.65 -8.86
CA LYS A 85 14.50 -18.54 -9.45
C LYS A 85 15.93 -18.06 -9.16
N ALA A 86 16.84 -19.02 -9.03
CA ALA A 86 18.28 -18.79 -9.00
C ALA A 86 18.76 -17.97 -10.22
N GLY A 87 19.84 -17.22 -10.05
CA GLY A 87 20.41 -16.34 -11.07
C GLY A 87 19.75 -14.95 -11.14
N ALA A 88 18.98 -14.57 -10.12
CA ALA A 88 18.44 -13.22 -10.02
C ALA A 88 19.53 -12.24 -9.57
N THR A 89 19.67 -11.13 -10.29
CA THR A 89 20.61 -10.05 -9.97
C THR A 89 19.93 -9.04 -9.04
N LEU A 90 20.60 -8.71 -7.95
CA LEU A 90 20.16 -7.75 -6.95
C LEU A 90 20.72 -6.35 -7.28
N MET A 91 19.93 -5.31 -7.02
CA MET A 91 20.44 -3.94 -6.99
C MET A 91 21.49 -3.82 -5.89
N PRO A 92 22.74 -3.41 -6.17
CA PRO A 92 23.84 -3.51 -5.20
C PRO A 92 23.63 -2.62 -3.97
N GLU A 93 23.35 -1.34 -4.20
CA GLU A 93 23.32 -0.33 -3.14
C GLU A 93 21.88 0.11 -2.79
N PRO A 94 21.52 0.21 -1.50
CA PRO A 94 20.23 0.73 -1.10
C PRO A 94 20.13 2.25 -1.29
N PRO A 95 18.96 2.78 -1.69
CA PRO A 95 18.75 4.23 -1.76
C PRO A 95 18.76 4.86 -0.35
N LEU A 96 19.51 5.96 -0.21
CA LEU A 96 19.61 6.73 1.04
C LEU A 96 18.59 7.87 1.09
N ASN A 97 18.14 8.20 2.30
CA ASN A 97 17.36 9.42 2.54
C ASN A 97 18.24 10.67 2.36
N LYS A 98 17.61 11.86 2.30
CA LYS A 98 18.32 13.15 2.23
C LYS A 98 19.37 13.33 3.34
N ASP A 99 19.09 12.78 4.52
CA ASP A 99 19.97 12.86 5.70
C ASP A 99 21.06 11.76 5.71
N GLY A 100 21.23 11.00 4.62
CA GLY A 100 22.19 9.88 4.51
C GLY A 100 21.78 8.61 5.24
N SER A 101 20.66 8.62 5.99
CA SER A 101 20.15 7.43 6.69
C SER A 101 19.43 6.46 5.74
N LEU A 102 19.39 5.18 6.11
CA LEU A 102 18.59 4.17 5.39
C LEU A 102 17.08 4.39 5.64
N GLY A 103 16.31 4.43 4.57
CA GLY A 103 14.85 4.38 4.63
C GLY A 103 14.33 3.02 5.15
N PHE A 104 13.05 2.96 5.53
CA PHE A 104 12.45 1.73 6.04
C PHE A 104 12.55 0.55 5.06
N ALA A 105 12.24 0.78 3.78
CA ALA A 105 12.34 -0.24 2.74
C ALA A 105 13.78 -0.73 2.54
N ALA A 106 14.75 0.18 2.58
CA ALA A 106 16.17 -0.17 2.53
C ALA A 106 16.56 -1.07 3.71
N LYS A 107 16.20 -0.69 4.95
CA LYS A 107 16.46 -1.50 6.16
C LYS A 107 15.87 -2.92 6.05
N MET A 108 14.62 -3.03 5.60
CA MET A 108 13.96 -4.33 5.42
C MET A 108 14.61 -5.17 4.31
N GLY A 109 14.96 -4.56 3.17
CA GLY A 109 15.68 -5.25 2.10
C GLY A 109 17.06 -5.74 2.54
N THR A 110 17.80 -4.93 3.30
CA THR A 110 19.09 -5.34 3.89
C THR A 110 18.92 -6.51 4.85
N GLN A 111 17.90 -6.48 5.71
CA GLN A 111 17.60 -7.60 6.61
C GLN A 111 17.27 -8.89 5.84
N LEU A 112 16.43 -8.83 4.81
CA LEU A 112 16.12 -9.99 3.96
C LEU A 112 17.37 -10.55 3.29
N ARG A 113 18.26 -9.70 2.78
CA ARG A 113 19.53 -10.15 2.19
C ARG A 113 20.46 -10.78 3.21
N HIS A 114 20.46 -10.29 4.44
CA HIS A 114 21.22 -10.91 5.53
C HIS A 114 20.67 -12.31 5.87
N GLU A 115 19.35 -12.46 5.95
CA GLU A 115 18.68 -13.76 6.17
C GLU A 115 18.98 -14.76 5.06
N HIS A 116 19.12 -14.29 3.81
CA HIS A 116 19.46 -15.10 2.63
C HIS A 116 20.94 -14.99 2.21
N SER A 117 21.84 -14.61 3.12
CA SER A 117 23.25 -14.36 2.81
C SER A 117 23.96 -15.57 2.19
N ASN A 118 23.61 -16.78 2.62
CA ASN A 118 24.18 -18.03 2.06
C ASN A 118 23.72 -18.32 0.62
N GLN A 119 22.67 -17.64 0.15
CA GLN A 119 22.02 -17.84 -1.15
C GLN A 119 22.31 -16.69 -2.12
N VAL A 120 23.21 -15.77 -1.76
CA VAL A 120 23.60 -14.62 -2.57
C VAL A 120 25.12 -14.52 -2.63
N GLN A 121 25.64 -14.47 -3.85
CA GLN A 121 27.06 -14.24 -4.12
C GLN A 121 27.20 -13.17 -5.20
N ASP A 122 28.06 -12.17 -4.97
CA ASP A 122 28.33 -11.08 -5.93
C ASP A 122 27.07 -10.37 -6.45
N ASN A 123 26.09 -10.15 -5.56
CA ASN A 123 24.76 -9.61 -5.89
C ASN A 123 23.95 -10.46 -6.88
N VAL A 124 24.18 -11.77 -6.92
CA VAL A 124 23.41 -12.73 -7.71
C VAL A 124 22.93 -13.86 -6.80
N THR A 125 21.67 -14.29 -6.95
CA THR A 125 21.16 -15.45 -6.21
C THR A 125 21.76 -16.74 -6.76
N THR A 126 22.26 -17.60 -5.87
CA THR A 126 22.86 -18.90 -6.24
C THR A 126 21.85 -20.04 -6.20
N GLU A 127 20.80 -19.88 -5.39
CA GLU A 127 19.72 -20.85 -5.20
C GLU A 127 18.35 -20.19 -5.41
N ASP A 128 17.33 -21.03 -5.52
CA ASP A 128 15.96 -20.57 -5.51
C ASP A 128 15.54 -20.12 -4.10
N ILE A 129 14.76 -19.04 -4.03
CA ILE A 129 14.38 -18.44 -2.75
C ILE A 129 12.85 -18.31 -2.66
N ILE A 130 12.29 -18.64 -1.50
CA ILE A 130 10.86 -18.52 -1.23
C ILE A 130 10.61 -17.29 -0.36
N PHE A 131 9.73 -16.41 -0.83
CA PHE A 131 9.25 -15.22 -0.15
C PHE A 131 7.76 -15.34 0.19
N LYS A 132 7.29 -14.59 1.18
CA LYS A 132 5.88 -14.63 1.61
C LYS A 132 4.96 -13.76 0.77
N SER A 133 5.52 -12.79 0.03
CA SER A 133 4.73 -11.83 -0.74
C SER A 133 5.50 -11.19 -1.89
N VAL A 134 4.76 -10.60 -2.83
CA VAL A 134 5.31 -9.80 -3.94
C VAL A 134 6.18 -8.65 -3.43
N ASN A 135 5.79 -8.04 -2.31
CA ASN A 135 6.53 -6.92 -1.73
C ASN A 135 7.89 -7.36 -1.15
N GLU A 136 8.00 -8.58 -0.61
CA GLU A 136 9.29 -9.09 -0.12
C GLU A 136 10.28 -9.30 -1.28
N ILE A 137 9.82 -9.80 -2.43
CA ILE A 137 10.66 -9.87 -3.64
C ILE A 137 11.15 -8.47 -4.04
N GLY A 138 10.26 -7.47 -4.05
CA GLY A 138 10.66 -6.11 -4.39
C GLY A 138 11.64 -5.47 -3.40
N LEU A 139 11.48 -5.75 -2.11
CA LEU A 139 12.42 -5.32 -1.07
C LEU A 139 13.78 -6.02 -1.20
N PHE A 140 13.78 -7.33 -1.45
CA PHE A 140 14.99 -8.12 -1.61
C PHE A 140 15.79 -7.71 -2.86
N LEU A 141 15.12 -7.64 -4.01
CA LEU A 141 15.78 -7.39 -5.30
C LEU A 141 16.23 -5.93 -5.46
N TYR A 142 15.37 -4.96 -5.13
CA TYR A 142 15.62 -3.53 -5.45
C TYR A 142 15.20 -2.54 -4.36
N PHE A 143 15.09 -3.00 -3.11
CA PHE A 143 14.78 -2.17 -1.93
C PHE A 143 13.43 -1.41 -2.04
N GLY A 144 12.47 -1.95 -2.79
CA GLY A 144 11.16 -1.33 -2.99
C GLY A 144 11.24 0.05 -3.64
N GLY A 145 10.41 1.00 -3.21
CA GLY A 145 10.36 2.37 -3.76
C GLY A 145 9.70 2.48 -5.15
N THR A 146 9.13 1.39 -5.65
CA THR A 146 8.18 1.34 -6.77
C THR A 146 7.04 0.37 -6.39
N ASN A 147 5.98 0.32 -7.19
CA ASN A 147 4.90 -0.64 -6.99
C ASN A 147 5.28 -2.01 -7.56
N SER A 148 5.78 -2.90 -6.71
CA SER A 148 6.22 -4.25 -7.10
C SER A 148 5.16 -5.07 -7.83
N TRP A 149 3.86 -4.80 -7.62
CA TRP A 149 2.78 -5.47 -8.37
C TRP A 149 2.77 -5.13 -9.86
N LEU A 150 3.37 -4.01 -10.26
CA LEU A 150 3.48 -3.58 -11.66
C LEU A 150 4.81 -3.98 -12.30
N GLU A 151 5.81 -4.36 -11.50
CA GLU A 151 7.17 -4.66 -11.98
C GLU A 151 7.38 -6.14 -12.33
N LEU A 152 6.43 -7.01 -11.95
CA LEU A 152 6.43 -8.42 -12.27
C LEU A 152 5.57 -8.61 -13.53
N ILE A 153 6.23 -8.82 -14.67
CA ILE A 153 5.61 -8.82 -15.99
C ILE A 153 5.70 -10.22 -16.62
N ASP A 154 4.60 -10.73 -17.17
CA ASP A 154 4.61 -12.00 -17.90
C ASP A 154 5.15 -11.85 -19.33
N GLN A 155 5.14 -12.95 -20.09
CA GLN A 155 5.63 -12.96 -21.47
C GLN A 155 4.82 -12.07 -22.42
N ASP A 156 3.56 -11.81 -22.10
CA ASP A 156 2.63 -11.01 -22.90
C ASP A 156 2.63 -9.52 -22.49
N GLY A 157 3.50 -9.14 -21.55
CA GLY A 157 3.60 -7.76 -21.05
C GLY A 157 2.57 -7.42 -19.97
N ARG A 158 1.82 -8.40 -19.44
CA ARG A 158 0.80 -8.20 -18.42
C ARG A 158 1.40 -8.32 -17.02
N SER A 159 1.02 -7.40 -16.13
CA SER A 159 1.56 -7.37 -14.77
C SER A 159 0.86 -8.33 -13.82
N ILE A 160 1.54 -8.73 -12.73
CA ILE A 160 0.93 -9.52 -11.67
C ILE A 160 -0.24 -8.78 -10.97
N ASP A 161 -0.24 -7.44 -10.97
CA ASP A 161 -1.38 -6.60 -10.59
C ASP A 161 -2.60 -6.96 -11.44
N ASP A 162 -2.47 -6.89 -12.77
CA ASP A 162 -3.56 -7.14 -13.73
C ASP A 162 -4.10 -8.57 -13.64
N TRP A 163 -3.26 -9.52 -13.25
CA TRP A 163 -3.67 -10.91 -13.07
C TRP A 163 -4.47 -11.15 -11.78
N SER A 164 -4.29 -10.32 -10.76
CA SER A 164 -4.72 -10.63 -9.39
C SER A 164 -5.71 -9.64 -8.79
N LYS A 165 -5.88 -8.47 -9.39
CA LYS A 165 -6.75 -7.40 -8.90
C LYS A 165 -8.23 -7.82 -8.86
N ILE A 166 -8.91 -7.43 -7.79
CA ILE A 166 -10.36 -7.61 -7.53
C ILE A 166 -11.01 -6.26 -7.28
#